data_AF-A0A9D3WEZ9-F1
#
_entry.id   AF-A0A9D3WEZ9-F1
#
_cell.length_a   1.000
_cell.length_b   1.000
_cell.length_c   1.000
_cell.angle_alpha   90.00
_cell.angle_beta   90.00
_cell.angle_gamma   90.00
#
_symmetry.space_group_name_H-M   'P 1'
#
loop_
_entity.id
_entity.type
_entity.pdbx_description
1 polymer ?
#
loop_
_entity_poly.entity_id
_entity_poly.type
_entity_poly.pdbx_seq_one_letter_code
_entity_poly.pdbx_strand_id
1 'polypeptide(L)'
;MEIQVNGGTIAQKVDFAYGFFEKHIPVDAVFQKDEMIDIIGVTKCKGYEGVVTRWGVTRLPRKTHRGLRKVACIGAWHPARVSFTVARAGQNGYHHRTEMNKKVYKLGKAGHESHAAMTDYDRTEKEITPVGGFPHYGVVKED
;
A
#
# COMPACT_ATOMS: atom_id res chain seq x y z
N MET A 1 -0.55 15.95 -7.46
CA MET A 1 -0.73 14.59 -8.04
C MET A 1 -1.11 14.79 -9.48
N GLU A 2 -0.52 14.03 -10.39
CA GLU A 2 -0.83 14.09 -11.83
C GLU A 2 -1.35 12.73 -12.26
N ILE A 3 -2.37 12.71 -13.10
CA ILE A 3 -2.99 11.49 -13.63
C ILE A 3 -2.99 11.60 -15.15
N GLN A 4 -2.36 10.63 -15.81
CA GLN A 4 -2.25 10.60 -17.26
C GLN A 4 -3.58 10.23 -17.92
N VAL A 5 -3.97 10.98 -18.97
CA VAL A 5 -5.13 10.66 -19.81
C VAL A 5 -4.72 9.79 -21.00
N ASN A 6 -5.32 8.61 -21.11
CA ASN A 6 -5.09 7.64 -22.18
C ASN A 6 -6.32 7.50 -23.10
N GLY A 7 -6.10 7.07 -24.36
CA GLY A 7 -7.14 6.92 -25.39
C GLY A 7 -7.24 8.09 -26.39
N GLY A 8 -7.83 7.84 -27.56
CA GLY A 8 -8.12 8.88 -28.59
C GLY A 8 -6.90 9.60 -29.19
N THR A 9 -7.18 10.67 -29.94
CA THR A 9 -6.17 11.60 -30.48
C THR A 9 -5.81 12.70 -29.47
N ILE A 10 -4.72 13.43 -29.71
CA ILE A 10 -4.27 14.52 -28.81
C ILE A 10 -5.36 15.58 -28.62
N ALA A 11 -6.02 16.01 -29.70
CA ALA A 11 -7.10 16.99 -29.62
C ALA A 11 -8.25 16.49 -28.74
N GLN A 12 -8.67 15.23 -28.91
CA GLN A 12 -9.72 14.62 -28.10
C GLN A 12 -9.35 14.54 -26.62
N LYS A 13 -8.10 14.23 -26.28
CA LYS A 13 -7.64 14.22 -24.88
C LYS A 13 -7.69 15.60 -24.23
N VAL A 14 -7.32 16.64 -24.98
CA VAL A 14 -7.36 18.02 -24.50
C VAL A 14 -8.80 18.45 -24.26
N ASP A 15 -9.70 18.20 -25.22
CA ASP A 15 -11.12 18.51 -25.08
C ASP A 15 -11.77 17.74 -23.92
N PHE A 16 -11.43 16.46 -23.76
CA PHE A 16 -11.86 15.64 -22.63
C PHE A 16 -11.40 16.24 -21.30
N ALA A 17 -10.11 16.55 -21.16
CA ALA A 17 -9.55 17.12 -19.94
C ALA A 17 -10.18 18.48 -19.58
N TYR A 18 -10.39 19.37 -20.58
CA TYR A 18 -11.10 20.63 -20.38
C TYR A 18 -12.56 20.41 -19.96
N GLY A 19 -13.25 19.42 -20.52
CA GLY A 19 -14.63 19.09 -20.18
C GLY A 19 -14.82 18.63 -18.73
N PHE A 20 -13.78 18.03 -18.12
CA PHE A 20 -13.76 17.60 -16.72
C PHE A 20 -13.10 18.61 -15.76
N PHE A 21 -12.58 19.73 -16.27
CA PHE A 21 -11.98 20.76 -15.44
C PHE A 21 -13.00 21.31 -14.44
N GLU A 22 -12.57 21.53 -13.19
CA GLU A 22 -13.40 21.96 -12.05
C GLU A 22 -14.58 21.03 -11.68
N LYS A 23 -14.64 19.81 -12.24
CA LYS A 23 -15.67 18.81 -11.88
C LYS A 23 -15.09 17.71 -11.00
N HIS A 24 -15.93 17.18 -10.12
CA HIS A 24 -15.61 15.99 -9.35
C HIS A 24 -15.67 14.74 -10.23
N ILE A 25 -14.62 13.90 -10.19
CA ILE A 25 -14.57 12.61 -10.89
C ILE A 25 -14.74 11.51 -9.84
N PRO A 26 -15.85 10.75 -9.85
CA PRO A 26 -16.08 9.68 -8.88
C PRO A 26 -15.25 8.43 -9.21
N VAL A 27 -15.03 7.56 -8.22
CA VAL A 27 -14.20 6.34 -8.36
C VAL A 27 -14.80 5.35 -9.35
N ASP A 28 -16.12 5.25 -9.40
CA ASP A 28 -16.88 4.40 -10.34
C ASP A 28 -16.77 4.83 -11.81
N ALA A 29 -16.30 6.05 -12.09
CA ALA A 29 -16.00 6.51 -13.44
C ALA A 29 -14.59 6.11 -13.92
N VAL A 30 -13.71 5.70 -13.00
CA VAL A 30 -12.31 5.37 -13.31
C VAL A 30 -12.05 3.87 -13.27
N PHE A 31 -12.61 3.17 -12.28
CA PHE A 31 -12.39 1.74 -12.05
C PHE A 31 -13.68 0.94 -12.16
N GLN A 32 -13.54 -0.35 -12.42
CA GLN A 32 -14.66 -1.28 -12.49
C GLN A 32 -14.56 -2.40 -11.46
N LYS A 33 -15.72 -2.99 -11.14
CA LYS A 33 -15.77 -4.20 -10.33
C LYS A 33 -15.03 -5.33 -11.05
N ASP A 34 -14.31 -6.15 -10.28
CA ASP A 34 -13.52 -7.29 -10.71
C ASP A 34 -12.28 -6.95 -11.56
N GLU A 35 -11.96 -5.66 -11.73
CA GLU A 35 -10.73 -5.18 -12.35
C GLU A 35 -9.50 -5.52 -11.50
N MET A 36 -8.37 -5.80 -12.18
CA MET A 36 -7.07 -5.99 -11.54
C MET A 36 -6.29 -4.67 -11.60
N ILE A 37 -6.05 -4.06 -10.44
CA ILE A 37 -5.36 -2.78 -10.31
C ILE A 37 -4.02 -2.92 -9.59
N ASP A 38 -3.11 -1.99 -9.84
CA ASP A 38 -1.86 -1.88 -9.10
C ASP A 38 -1.98 -0.78 -8.04
N ILE A 39 -1.58 -1.08 -6.81
CA ILE A 39 -1.62 -0.13 -5.70
C ILE A 39 -0.22 0.43 -5.47
N ILE A 40 -0.11 1.75 -5.51
CA ILE A 40 1.14 2.47 -5.24
C ILE A 40 0.97 3.23 -3.94
N GLY A 41 1.91 3.06 -3.01
CA GLY A 41 1.83 3.72 -1.72
C GLY A 41 3.14 3.72 -0.95
N VAL A 42 3.10 4.38 0.21
CA VAL A 42 4.20 4.41 1.16
C VAL A 42 3.87 3.49 2.32
N THR A 43 4.77 2.55 2.60
CA THR A 43 4.59 1.58 3.69
C THR A 43 4.58 2.24 5.07
N LYS A 44 3.92 1.63 6.05
CA LYS A 44 3.93 2.11 7.45
C LYS A 44 5.36 2.25 7.96
N CYS A 45 5.70 3.43 8.50
CA CYS A 45 7.00 3.69 9.10
C CYS A 45 7.22 2.82 10.35
N LYS A 46 8.42 2.24 10.48
CA LYS A 46 8.85 1.49 11.67
C LYS A 46 10.09 2.10 12.33
N GLY A 47 10.58 3.23 11.81
CA GLY A 47 11.76 3.93 12.30
C GLY A 47 13.07 3.17 12.04
N TYR A 48 14.04 3.35 12.93
CA TYR A 48 15.34 2.68 12.85
C TYR A 48 15.25 1.27 13.44
N GLU A 49 15.46 0.27 12.59
CA GLU A 49 15.39 -1.13 12.98
C GLU A 49 16.73 -1.86 12.88
N GLY A 50 16.86 -2.91 13.70
CA GLY A 50 18.01 -3.81 13.68
C GLY A 50 18.04 -4.69 12.43
N VAL A 51 19.20 -5.32 12.18
CA VAL A 51 19.41 -6.14 10.98
C VAL A 51 18.45 -7.33 10.87
N VAL A 52 18.03 -7.92 12.00
CA VAL A 52 17.13 -9.07 12.06
C VAL A 52 15.75 -8.73 11.50
N THR A 53 15.14 -7.63 11.92
CA THR A 53 13.78 -7.27 11.48
C THR A 53 13.77 -6.60 10.11
N ARG A 54 14.83 -5.84 9.79
CA ARG A 54 14.97 -5.15 8.49
C ARG A 54 15.25 -6.11 7.34
N TRP A 55 16.10 -7.12 7.55
CA TRP A 55 16.58 -8.03 6.50
C TRP A 55 16.20 -9.49 6.70
N GLY A 56 15.54 -9.85 7.81
CA GLY A 56 15.13 -11.24 8.09
C GLY A 56 16.27 -12.19 8.45
N VAL A 57 17.46 -11.69 8.82
CA VAL A 57 18.59 -12.56 9.17
C VAL A 57 18.36 -13.31 10.48
N THR A 58 18.87 -14.54 10.56
CA THR A 58 18.78 -15.36 11.77
C THR A 58 19.54 -14.74 12.94
N ARG A 59 19.00 -14.87 14.14
CA ARG A 59 19.68 -14.48 15.39
C ARG A 59 20.85 -15.42 15.69
N LEU A 60 21.88 -14.89 16.32
CA LEU A 60 22.99 -15.72 16.81
C LEU A 60 22.58 -16.53 18.05
N PRO A 61 23.29 -17.64 18.34
CA PRO A 61 23.02 -18.47 19.51
C PRO A 61 23.07 -17.69 20.83
N ARG A 62 22.34 -18.19 21.84
CA ARG A 62 22.20 -17.53 23.15
C ARG A 62 23.53 -17.18 23.82
N LYS A 63 24.54 -18.04 23.71
CA LYS A 63 25.87 -17.85 24.33
C LYS A 63 26.84 -17.05 23.44
N THR A 64 26.33 -16.06 22.70
CA THR A 64 27.16 -15.17 21.89
C THR A 64 27.59 -13.96 22.71
N HIS A 65 28.89 -13.69 22.76
CA HIS A 65 29.41 -12.51 23.44
C HIS A 65 29.02 -11.22 22.68
N ARG A 66 28.63 -10.19 23.43
CA ARG A 66 28.18 -8.87 22.92
C ARG A 66 26.98 -8.96 21.97
N GLY A 67 25.94 -9.66 22.40
CA GLY A 67 24.61 -9.62 21.79
C GLY A 67 24.36 -10.61 20.64
N LEU A 68 23.08 -10.85 20.40
CA LEU A 68 22.58 -11.92 19.52
C LEU A 68 21.84 -11.43 18.25
N ARG A 69 21.46 -10.15 18.18
CA ARG A 69 20.72 -9.57 17.04
C ARG A 69 21.65 -8.82 16.08
N LYS A 70 22.68 -9.52 15.57
CA LYS A 70 23.69 -8.98 14.67
C LYS A 70 24.07 -10.01 13.60
N VAL A 71 24.63 -9.53 12.50
CA VAL A 71 25.36 -10.38 11.55
C VAL A 71 26.79 -10.55 12.08
N ALA A 72 27.33 -11.76 12.03
CA ALA A 72 28.63 -12.07 12.61
C ALA A 72 29.80 -11.52 11.76
N CYS A 73 29.95 -12.02 10.52
CA CYS A 73 30.98 -11.57 9.58
C CYS A 73 30.37 -10.63 8.54
N ILE A 74 31.00 -9.47 8.31
CA ILE A 74 30.51 -8.43 7.38
C ILE A 74 31.28 -8.38 6.05
N GLY A 75 32.25 -9.26 5.85
CA GLY A 75 33.07 -9.32 4.64
C GLY A 75 34.38 -10.09 4.85
N ALA A 76 35.01 -10.47 3.75
CA ALA A 76 36.38 -10.99 3.76
C ALA A 76 37.40 -9.86 4.01
N TRP A 77 38.67 -10.22 4.25
CA TRP A 77 39.75 -9.24 4.42
C TRP A 77 39.96 -8.41 3.14
N HIS A 78 40.02 -9.10 1.99
CA HIS A 78 40.10 -8.49 0.67
C HIS A 78 38.80 -8.80 -0.08
N PRO A 79 38.05 -7.80 -0.58
CA PRO A 79 38.36 -6.37 -0.64
C PRO A 79 38.22 -5.64 0.71
N ALA A 80 39.04 -4.62 0.95
CA ALA A 80 39.05 -3.80 2.17
C ALA A 80 37.88 -2.78 2.24
N ARG A 81 36.65 -3.27 2.01
CA ARG A 81 35.40 -2.51 2.09
C ARG A 81 34.24 -3.43 2.45
N VAL A 82 33.22 -2.88 3.11
CA VAL A 82 31.96 -3.60 3.34
C VAL A 82 31.11 -3.55 2.08
N SER A 83 30.62 -4.69 1.61
CA SER A 83 29.72 -4.74 0.45
C SER A 83 28.36 -4.11 0.81
N PHE A 84 27.77 -3.37 -0.13
CA PHE A 84 26.43 -2.81 0.02
C PHE A 84 25.34 -3.90 0.14
N THR A 85 25.62 -5.11 -0.34
CA THR A 85 24.73 -6.27 -0.23
C THR A 85 24.67 -6.86 1.18
N VAL A 86 25.62 -6.50 2.06
CA VAL A 86 25.65 -7.01 3.44
C VAL A 86 24.55 -6.36 4.25
N ALA A 87 23.73 -7.19 4.89
CA ALA A 87 22.62 -6.74 5.72
C ALA A 87 23.10 -5.88 6.90
N ARG A 88 22.53 -4.67 7.03
CA ARG A 88 22.84 -3.71 8.10
C ARG A 88 21.57 -3.09 8.69
N ALA A 89 21.62 -2.74 9.97
CA ALA A 89 20.56 -1.96 10.62
C ALA A 89 20.35 -0.61 9.90
N GLY A 90 19.17 -0.02 10.05
CA GLY A 90 18.80 1.23 9.39
C GLY A 90 17.29 1.44 9.34
N GLN A 91 16.86 2.44 8.59
CA GLN A 91 15.45 2.73 8.37
C GLN A 91 14.70 1.50 7.83
N ASN A 92 13.54 1.21 8.44
CA ASN A 92 12.57 0.24 7.94
C ASN A 92 11.16 0.86 7.90
N GLY A 93 10.41 0.55 6.85
CA GLY A 93 9.13 1.21 6.55
C GLY A 93 9.29 2.64 6.05
N TYR A 94 8.17 3.28 5.68
CA TYR A 94 8.16 4.56 4.95
C TYR A 94 8.87 4.46 3.59
N HIS A 95 8.78 3.29 2.96
CA HIS A 95 9.32 3.04 1.63
C HIS A 95 8.22 3.08 0.58
N HIS A 96 8.49 3.71 -0.56
CA HIS A 96 7.63 3.68 -1.76
C HIS A 96 7.58 2.26 -2.34
N ARG A 97 6.39 1.71 -2.52
CA ARG A 97 6.17 0.36 -3.05
C ARG A 97 4.98 0.34 -3.99
N THR A 98 5.08 -0.53 -4.98
CA THR A 98 3.99 -0.91 -5.86
C THR A 98 3.64 -2.36 -5.56
N GLU A 99 2.38 -2.60 -5.22
CA GLU A 99 1.83 -3.94 -5.07
C GLU A 99 0.86 -4.19 -6.22
N MET A 100 1.25 -5.11 -7.10
CA MET A 100 0.56 -5.32 -8.37
C MET A 100 -0.60 -6.32 -8.23
N ASN A 101 -1.52 -6.28 -9.19
CA ASN A 101 -2.57 -7.30 -9.38
C ASN A 101 -3.52 -7.47 -8.18
N LYS A 102 -4.03 -6.37 -7.64
CA LYS A 102 -5.10 -6.38 -6.64
C LYS A 102 -6.46 -6.33 -7.30
N LYS A 103 -7.30 -7.31 -6.97
CA LYS A 103 -8.65 -7.39 -7.51
C LYS A 103 -9.60 -6.47 -6.75
N VAL A 104 -10.35 -5.65 -7.47
CA VAL A 104 -11.41 -4.81 -6.88
C VAL A 104 -12.68 -5.65 -6.71
N TYR A 105 -13.05 -5.98 -5.47
CA TYR A 105 -14.24 -6.81 -5.22
C TYR A 105 -15.55 -6.03 -5.21
N LYS A 106 -15.52 -4.77 -4.75
CA LYS A 106 -16.70 -3.92 -4.62
C LYS A 106 -16.27 -2.46 -4.71
N LEU A 107 -17.08 -1.65 -5.38
CA LEU A 107 -17.02 -0.20 -5.37
C LEU A 107 -18.22 0.28 -4.55
N GLY A 108 -17.95 0.87 -3.39
CA GLY A 108 -18.97 1.45 -2.52
C GLY A 108 -19.34 2.84 -3.03
N LYS A 109 -20.62 3.23 -2.88
CA LYS A 109 -21.06 4.59 -3.21
C LYS A 109 -21.97 5.13 -2.12
N ALA A 110 -21.55 6.17 -1.42
CA ALA A 110 -22.26 6.80 -0.32
C ALA A 110 -23.72 7.10 -0.72
N GLY A 111 -24.65 6.74 0.15
CA GLY A 111 -26.09 6.85 -0.11
C GLY A 111 -26.69 5.80 -1.06
N HIS A 112 -25.88 4.87 -1.59
CA HIS A 112 -26.32 3.74 -2.41
C HIS A 112 -26.20 2.42 -1.64
N GLU A 113 -27.01 1.41 -1.99
CA GLU A 113 -26.96 0.07 -1.36
C GLU A 113 -25.57 -0.59 -1.47
N SER A 114 -24.75 -0.17 -2.44
CA SER A 114 -23.38 -0.64 -2.61
C SER A 114 -22.43 -0.18 -1.49
N HIS A 115 -22.74 0.89 -0.75
CA HIS A 115 -21.94 1.33 0.40
C HIS A 115 -22.07 0.41 1.62
N ALA A 116 -23.25 -0.19 1.78
CA ALA A 116 -23.51 -1.13 2.85
C ALA A 116 -22.70 -2.43 2.64
N ALA A 117 -22.42 -3.15 3.72
CA ALA A 117 -21.85 -4.49 3.68
C ALA A 117 -22.89 -5.59 3.39
N MET A 118 -24.04 -5.23 2.82
CA MET A 118 -25.08 -6.15 2.36
C MET A 118 -24.65 -6.92 1.09
N THR A 119 -25.18 -8.13 0.92
CA THR A 119 -25.02 -8.97 -0.28
C THR A 119 -26.36 -9.60 -0.68
N ASP A 120 -26.45 -10.17 -1.88
CA ASP A 120 -27.68 -10.82 -2.35
C ASP A 120 -28.14 -11.98 -1.45
N TYR A 121 -27.17 -12.67 -0.84
CA TYR A 121 -27.40 -13.81 0.07
C TYR A 121 -27.62 -13.39 1.53
N ASP A 122 -27.04 -12.27 1.95
CA ASP A 122 -27.18 -11.72 3.30
C ASP A 122 -27.69 -10.27 3.21
N ARG A 123 -29.01 -10.15 3.36
CA ARG A 123 -29.78 -8.89 3.29
C ARG A 123 -29.86 -8.14 4.62
N THR A 124 -29.04 -8.51 5.60
CA THR A 124 -28.99 -7.78 6.86
C THR A 124 -28.44 -6.38 6.59
N GLU A 125 -29.17 -5.33 6.99
CA GLU A 125 -28.69 -3.96 6.89
C GLU A 125 -27.49 -3.76 7.81
N LYS A 126 -26.32 -3.57 7.21
CA LYS A 126 -25.06 -3.37 7.91
C LYS A 126 -24.16 -2.46 7.10
N GLU A 127 -23.54 -1.49 7.76
CA GLU A 127 -22.56 -0.60 7.14
C GLU A 127 -21.21 -1.32 6.95
N ILE A 128 -20.36 -0.77 6.07
CA ILE A 128 -18.99 -1.27 5.91
C ILE A 128 -18.12 -0.98 7.15
N THR A 129 -18.47 0.03 7.94
CA THR A 129 -17.76 0.39 9.16
C THR A 129 -18.07 -0.61 10.28
N PRO A 130 -17.05 -1.22 10.92
CA PRO A 130 -17.28 -2.12 12.06
C PRO A 130 -17.81 -1.37 13.27
N VAL A 131 -18.44 -2.09 14.21
CA VAL A 131 -18.94 -1.52 15.47
C VAL A 131 -17.77 -0.86 16.24
N GLY A 132 -17.91 0.43 16.53
CA GLY A 132 -16.86 1.23 17.17
C GLY A 132 -15.86 1.90 16.21
N GLY A 133 -15.99 1.68 14.89
CA GLY A 133 -15.15 2.30 13.87
C GLY A 133 -13.83 1.57 13.62
N PHE A 134 -13.14 1.95 12.55
CA PHE A 134 -11.80 1.44 12.24
C PHE A 134 -10.76 2.03 13.22
N PRO A 135 -9.91 1.20 13.86
CA PRO A 135 -8.90 1.69 14.80
C PRO A 135 -7.97 2.72 14.17
N HIS A 136 -7.83 3.88 14.81
CA HIS A 136 -7.02 5.01 14.33
C HIS A 136 -7.42 5.60 12.96
N TYR A 137 -8.63 5.29 12.46
CA TYR A 137 -9.19 5.87 11.24
C TYR A 137 -10.60 6.46 11.49
N GLY A 138 -11.48 5.72 12.15
CA GLY A 138 -12.84 6.14 12.49
C GLY A 138 -13.91 5.53 11.58
N VAL A 139 -14.97 6.28 11.30
CA VAL A 139 -16.14 5.83 10.53
C VAL A 139 -15.99 6.23 9.06
N VAL A 140 -16.25 5.30 8.13
CA VAL A 140 -16.24 5.55 6.69
C VAL A 140 -17.62 6.05 6.25
N LYS A 141 -17.68 7.25 5.67
CA LYS A 141 -18.92 7.88 5.19
C LYS A 141 -18.97 8.15 3.68
N GLU A 142 -17.82 8.10 3.02
CA GLU A 142 -17.66 8.37 1.59
C GLU A 142 -17.35 7.06 0.83
N ASP A 143 -17.27 7.16 -0.50
CA ASP A 143 -16.91 6.10 -1.47
C ASP A 143 -15.51 5.50 -1.24
#